data_AF-A0A5N9D306-F1
#
_entry.id   AF-A0A5N9D306-F1
#
_cell.length_a   1.000
_cell.length_b   1.000
_cell.length_c   1.000
_cell.angle_alpha   90.00
_cell.angle_beta   90.00
_cell.angle_gamma   90.00
#
_symmetry.space_group_name_H-M   'P 1'
#
loop_
_entity.id
_entity.type
_entity.pdbx_description
1 polymer ?
#
loop_
_entity_poly.entity_id
_entity_poly.type
_entity_poly.pdbx_seq_one_letter_code
_entity_poly.pdbx_strand_id
1 'polypeptide(L)'
;MATTDKPSAPITPADQDPGGQDATESFDEFRNSFFCGSRTDLFHKWFKAGPEEIADEYLQELLRLTGQLIDDGDTVPIVEVIVLAQSKEYAGAGHFVYDTGPFATL
;
A
#
# COMPACT_ATOMS: atom_id res chain seq x y z
N MET A 1 22.61 -42.20 -37.59
CA MET A 1 22.35 -40.82 -37.15
C MET A 1 22.24 -40.84 -35.64
N ALA A 2 23.22 -40.28 -34.94
CA ALA A 2 23.28 -40.27 -33.47
C ALA A 2 22.47 -39.06 -32.96
N THR A 3 21.43 -39.32 -32.17
CA THR A 3 20.74 -38.28 -31.38
C THR A 3 21.48 -38.15 -30.06
N THR A 4 22.01 -36.96 -29.80
CA THR A 4 22.67 -36.61 -28.55
C THR A 4 21.60 -36.32 -27.49
N ASP A 5 21.52 -37.18 -26.48
CA ASP A 5 20.73 -36.98 -25.27
C ASP A 5 21.42 -35.87 -24.43
N LYS A 6 20.72 -34.77 -24.16
CA LYS A 6 21.23 -33.64 -23.38
C LYS A 6 20.87 -33.89 -21.91
N PRO A 7 21.84 -33.96 -20.98
CA PRO A 7 21.51 -34.21 -19.58
C PRO A 7 20.76 -33.02 -18.99
N SER A 8 19.55 -33.27 -18.50
CA SER A 8 18.75 -32.33 -17.71
C SER A 8 19.54 -31.92 -16.47
N ALA A 9 19.73 -30.61 -16.29
CA ALA A 9 20.37 -30.06 -15.11
C ALA A 9 19.57 -30.43 -13.84
N PRO A 10 20.22 -30.60 -12.67
CA PRO A 10 19.54 -30.82 -11.42
C PRO A 10 18.66 -29.60 -11.11
N ILE A 11 17.39 -29.84 -10.83
CA ILE A 11 16.48 -28.84 -10.27
C ILE A 11 16.98 -28.55 -8.85
N THR A 12 17.76 -27.47 -8.70
CA THR A 12 18.02 -26.88 -7.39
C THR A 12 16.66 -26.54 -6.77
N PRO A 13 16.35 -26.99 -5.54
CA PRO A 13 15.17 -26.49 -4.85
C PRO A 13 15.36 -24.98 -4.75
N ALA A 14 14.44 -24.22 -5.35
CA ALA A 14 14.40 -22.79 -5.16
C ALA A 14 14.45 -22.54 -3.65
N ASP A 15 15.43 -21.74 -3.27
CA ASP A 15 15.58 -21.17 -1.94
C ASP A 15 14.19 -20.86 -1.38
N GLN A 16 13.93 -21.39 -0.19
CA GLN A 16 12.69 -21.16 0.50
C GLN A 16 12.45 -19.66 0.56
N ASP A 17 11.37 -19.20 -0.08
CA ASP A 17 10.82 -17.88 0.13
C ASP A 17 10.63 -17.69 1.65
N PRO A 18 11.29 -16.73 2.32
CA PRO A 18 11.00 -16.45 3.72
C PRO A 18 9.61 -15.81 3.90
N GLY A 19 8.90 -15.50 2.82
CA GLY A 19 7.52 -15.00 2.80
C GLY A 19 6.50 -16.09 3.10
N GLY A 20 6.41 -16.52 4.36
CA GLY A 20 5.40 -17.51 4.74
C GLY A 20 5.42 -17.89 6.20
N GLN A 21 5.56 -16.93 7.11
CA GLN A 21 4.99 -17.11 8.43
C GLN A 21 3.60 -16.51 8.40
N ASP A 22 2.61 -17.32 8.77
CA ASP A 22 1.24 -16.90 9.14
C ASP A 22 1.30 -15.94 10.34
N ALA A 23 1.91 -14.77 10.14
CA ALA A 23 1.76 -13.66 11.05
C ALA A 23 0.33 -13.17 10.84
N THR A 24 -0.48 -13.27 11.89
CA THR A 24 -1.76 -12.55 11.95
C THR A 24 -1.43 -11.06 11.91
N GLU A 25 -1.33 -10.50 10.70
CA GLU A 25 -1.09 -9.06 10.50
C GLU A 25 -2.26 -8.30 11.12
N SER A 26 -1.96 -7.39 12.04
CA SER A 26 -2.94 -6.48 12.59
C SER A 26 -3.29 -5.39 11.59
N PHE A 27 -4.47 -4.80 11.71
CA PHE A 27 -4.88 -3.69 10.85
C PHE A 27 -3.90 -2.51 10.91
N ASP A 28 -3.32 -2.24 12.08
CA ASP A 28 -2.31 -1.18 12.21
C ASP A 28 -1.01 -1.50 11.46
N GLU A 29 -0.55 -2.75 11.47
CA GLU A 29 0.61 -3.19 10.68
C GLU A 29 0.33 -3.06 9.17
N PHE A 30 -0.84 -3.52 8.73
CA PHE A 30 -1.29 -3.40 7.34
C PHE A 30 -1.36 -1.93 6.90
N ARG A 31 -1.97 -1.07 7.71
CA ARG A 31 -2.08 0.38 7.48
C ARG A 31 -0.71 1.05 7.37
N ASN A 32 0.24 0.65 8.21
CA ASN A 32 1.61 1.16 8.20
C ASN A 32 2.45 0.61 7.02
N SER A 33 2.04 -0.50 6.38
CA SER A 33 2.74 -1.09 5.23
C SER A 33 2.71 -0.22 3.97
N PHE A 34 1.70 0.64 3.82
CA PHE A 34 1.64 1.66 2.75
C PHE A 34 2.78 2.68 2.83
N PHE A 35 3.55 2.67 3.92
CA PHE A 35 4.72 3.50 4.16
C PHE A 35 6.03 2.77 3.81
N CYS A 36 6.14 2.21 2.61
CA CYS A 36 7.31 1.42 2.21
C CYS A 36 8.38 2.27 1.48
N GLY A 37 9.50 2.57 2.13
CA GLY A 37 10.70 3.19 1.52
C GLY A 37 10.60 4.70 1.19
N SER A 38 11.50 5.19 0.32
CA SER A 38 11.62 6.62 -0.06
C SER A 38 10.51 7.16 -0.97
N ARG A 39 9.58 6.29 -1.39
CA ARG A 39 8.42 6.65 -2.20
C ARG A 39 7.18 6.48 -1.36
N THR A 40 6.88 7.51 -0.57
CA THR A 40 5.57 7.66 0.04
C THR A 40 4.60 7.95 -1.09
N ASP A 41 3.68 7.03 -1.38
CA ASP A 41 2.51 7.41 -2.17
C ASP A 41 1.76 8.47 -1.37
N LEU A 42 1.86 9.73 -1.81
CA LEU A 42 1.27 10.87 -1.13
C LEU A 42 -0.26 10.71 -1.02
N PHE A 43 -0.88 9.94 -1.91
CA PHE A 43 -2.32 9.76 -1.90
C PHE A 43 -2.83 9.03 -0.66
N HIS A 44 -2.01 8.15 -0.07
CA HIS A 44 -2.36 7.31 1.07
C HIS A 44 -1.50 7.57 2.31
N LYS A 45 -0.58 8.55 2.26
CA LYS A 45 0.33 8.88 3.36
C LYS A 45 -0.39 9.19 4.67
N TRP A 46 -1.63 9.66 4.59
CA TRP A 46 -2.48 9.95 5.74
C TRP A 46 -2.89 8.70 6.53
N PHE A 47 -2.86 7.48 5.95
CA PHE A 47 -3.16 6.24 6.66
C PHE A 47 -2.38 6.09 7.96
N LYS A 48 -1.08 6.44 7.95
CA LYS A 48 -0.20 6.36 9.12
C LYS A 48 -0.52 7.39 10.20
N ALA A 49 -1.06 8.55 9.81
CA ALA A 49 -1.19 9.72 10.66
C ALA A 49 -2.63 9.96 11.14
N GLY A 50 -3.61 9.41 10.42
CA GLY A 50 -5.02 9.60 10.67
C GLY A 50 -5.62 8.62 11.68
N PRO A 51 -6.87 8.86 12.13
CA PRO A 51 -7.63 7.95 12.96
C PRO A 51 -7.87 6.60 12.27
N GLU A 52 -7.89 5.52 13.06
CA GLU A 52 -8.10 4.15 12.58
C GLU A 52 -9.47 4.00 11.90
N GLU A 53 -10.49 4.66 12.43
CA GLU A 53 -11.87 4.60 11.92
C GLU A 53 -11.98 5.19 10.51
N ILE A 54 -11.25 6.28 10.23
CA ILE A 54 -11.26 6.91 8.90
C ILE A 54 -10.52 6.03 7.89
N ALA A 55 -9.46 5.35 8.32
CA ALA A 55 -8.72 4.42 7.47
C ALA A 55 -9.56 3.18 7.13
N ASP A 56 -10.32 2.64 8.09
CA ASP A 56 -11.22 1.50 7.88
C ASP A 56 -12.35 1.85 6.88
N GLU A 57 -13.08 2.94 7.12
CA GLU A 57 -14.15 3.40 6.23
C GLU A 57 -13.65 3.62 4.80
N TYR A 58 -12.48 4.25 4.66
CA TYR A 58 -11.90 4.49 3.35
C TYR A 58 -11.47 3.21 2.64
N LEU A 59 -10.84 2.26 3.34
CA LEU A 59 -10.35 1.03 2.73
C LEU A 59 -11.51 0.16 2.25
N GLN A 60 -12.57 0.06 3.06
CA GLN A 60 -13.80 -0.64 2.69
C GLN A 60 -14.40 -0.04 1.43
N GLU A 61 -14.50 1.29 1.36
CA GLU A 61 -15.08 1.99 0.22
C GLU A 61 -14.20 1.87 -1.04
N LEU A 62 -12.88 1.99 -0.91
CA LEU A 62 -11.94 1.84 -2.02
C LEU A 62 -12.02 0.44 -2.64
N LEU A 63 -12.09 -0.61 -1.82
CA LEU A 63 -12.23 -1.99 -2.31
C LEU A 63 -13.59 -2.20 -3.01
N ARG A 64 -14.66 -1.66 -2.43
CA ARG A 64 -16.01 -1.71 -3.02
C ARG A 64 -16.02 -1.04 -4.40
N LEU A 65 -15.45 0.16 -4.51
CA LEU A 65 -15.38 0.93 -5.75
C LEU A 65 -14.46 0.31 -6.80
N THR A 66 -13.38 -0.35 -6.37
CA THR A 66 -12.53 -1.12 -7.29
C THR A 66 -13.29 -2.28 -7.93
N GLY A 67 -14.20 -2.91 -7.17
CA GLY A 67 -15.13 -3.89 -7.71
C GLY A 67 -16.07 -3.28 -8.75
N GLN A 68 -16.64 -2.12 -8.47
CA GLN A 68 -17.53 -1.41 -9.41
C GLN A 68 -16.80 -0.97 -10.69
N LEU A 69 -15.55 -0.52 -10.57
CA LEU A 69 -14.72 -0.15 -11.71
C LEU A 69 -14.57 -1.30 -12.72
N ILE A 70 -14.52 -2.54 -12.26
CA ILE A 70 -14.47 -3.71 -13.15
C ILE A 70 -15.78 -3.87 -13.94
N ASP A 71 -16.91 -3.51 -13.32
CA ASP A 71 -18.24 -3.68 -13.91
C ASP A 71 -18.61 -2.53 -14.86
N ASP A 72 -18.32 -1.27 -14.50
CA ASP A 72 -18.78 -0.08 -15.23
C ASP A 72 -17.66 0.73 -15.90
N GLY A 73 -16.39 0.54 -15.50
CA GLY A 73 -15.24 1.28 -16.02
C GLY A 73 -15.13 2.73 -15.53
N ASP A 74 -15.96 3.16 -14.57
CA ASP A 74 -15.97 4.53 -14.05
C ASP A 74 -14.96 4.71 -12.91
N THR A 75 -13.98 5.58 -13.15
CA THR A 75 -12.93 5.91 -12.16
C THR A 75 -13.28 7.10 -11.29
N VAL A 76 -14.31 7.88 -11.63
CA VAL A 76 -14.68 9.11 -10.91
C VAL A 76 -14.95 8.86 -9.42
N PRO A 77 -15.74 7.82 -9.03
CA PRO A 77 -16.03 7.57 -7.62
C PRO A 77 -14.77 7.29 -6.79
N ILE A 78 -13.79 6.58 -7.37
CA ILE A 78 -12.52 6.26 -6.70
C ILE A 78 -11.75 7.55 -6.41
N VAL A 79 -11.67 8.45 -7.39
CA VAL A 79 -11.00 9.74 -7.24
C VAL A 79 -11.68 10.59 -6.17
N GLU A 80 -13.01 10.63 -6.15
CA GLU A 80 -13.78 11.39 -5.16
C GLU A 80 -13.51 10.92 -3.73
N VAL A 81 -13.45 9.61 -3.51
CA VAL A 81 -13.17 9.02 -2.18
C VAL A 81 -11.74 9.32 -1.73
N ILE A 82 -10.76 9.24 -2.63
CA ILE A 82 -9.36 9.63 -2.35
C ILE A 82 -9.29 11.11 -1.91
N VAL A 83 -9.93 12.01 -2.67
CA VAL A 83 -9.92 13.45 -2.38
C VAL A 83 -10.64 13.76 -1.07
N LEU A 84 -11.76 13.09 -0.80
CA LEU A 84 -12.51 13.29 0.44
C LEU A 84 -11.70 12.88 1.66
N ALA A 85 -11.05 11.71 1.63
CA ALA A 85 -10.23 11.23 2.73
C ALA A 85 -9.04 12.16 3.01
N GLN A 86 -8.33 12.58 1.96
CA GLN A 86 -7.26 13.57 2.10
C GLN A 86 -7.76 14.89 2.66
N SER A 87 -8.91 15.38 2.20
CA SER A 87 -9.47 16.64 2.67
C SER A 87 -9.83 16.58 4.15
N LYS A 88 -10.35 15.45 4.65
CA LYS A 88 -10.64 15.26 6.08
C LYS A 88 -9.37 15.27 6.92
N GLU A 89 -8.34 14.53 6.49
CA GLU A 89 -7.09 14.39 7.24
C GLU A 89 -6.22 15.65 7.23
N TYR A 90 -6.15 16.34 6.09
CA TYR A 90 -5.35 17.56 5.98
C TYR A 90 -6.05 18.82 6.47
N ALA A 91 -7.35 18.78 6.78
CA ALA A 91 -8.05 19.92 7.39
C ALA A 91 -7.63 20.18 8.85
N GLY A 92 -6.98 19.22 9.51
CA GLY A 92 -6.55 19.29 10.90
C GLY A 92 -5.19 19.96 11.13
N ALA A 93 -4.75 19.98 12.39
CA ALA A 93 -3.39 20.37 12.73
C ALA A 93 -2.40 19.37 12.10
N GLY A 94 -1.38 19.86 11.39
CA GLY A 94 -0.47 19.01 10.62
C GLY A 94 0.10 17.85 11.44
N HIS A 95 -0.22 16.63 11.05
CA HIS A 95 0.17 15.41 11.76
C HIS A 95 1.60 14.95 11.47
N PHE A 96 2.28 15.58 10.51
CA PHE A 96 3.62 15.19 10.08
C PHE A 96 4.69 16.07 10.70
N VAL A 97 5.34 15.56 11.74
CA VAL A 97 6.57 16.13 12.30
C VAL A 97 7.76 15.45 11.63
N TYR A 98 8.62 16.23 10.99
CA TYR A 98 9.86 15.74 10.39
C TYR A 98 11.02 15.98 11.35
N ASP A 99 11.86 14.96 11.56
CA ASP A 99 13.03 15.06 12.46
C ASP A 99 13.99 16.19 12.04
N THR A 100 14.10 16.42 10.73
CA THR A 100 14.81 17.56 10.15
C THR A 100 13.80 18.48 9.50
N GLY A 101 13.72 19.73 9.97
CA GLY A 101 12.90 20.76 9.33
C GLY A 101 13.33 21.00 7.88
N PRO A 102 12.40 21.31 6.96
CA PRO A 102 12.71 21.52 5.55
C PRO A 102 13.61 22.74 5.31
N PHE A 103 13.81 23.57 6.34
CA PHE A 103 14.68 24.72 6.32
C PHE A 103 15.77 24.54 7.38
N ALA A 104 17.02 24.78 6.99
CA ALA A 104 18.09 24.99 7.96
C ALA A 104 17.80 26.25 8.77
N THR A 105 17.92 26.19 10.09
CA THR A 105 17.99 27.38 10.94
C THR A 105 19.19 28.22 10.49
N LEU A 106 18.94 29.47 10.11
CA LEU A 106 19.98 30.46 9.78
C LEU A 106 20.76 30.88 11.03
#